data_AF-A0A5K1G992-F1
#
_entry.id   AF-A0A5K1G992-F1
#
_cell.length_a   1.000
_cell.length_b   1.000
_cell.length_c   1.000
_cell.angle_alpha   90.00
_cell.angle_beta   90.00
_cell.angle_gamma   90.00
#
_symmetry.space_group_name_H-M   'P 1'
#
loop_
_entity.id
_entity.type
_entity.pdbx_description
1 polymer ?
#
loop_
_entity_poly.entity_id
_entity_poly.type
_entity_poly.pdbx_seq_one_letter_code
_entity_poly.pdbx_strand_id
1 'polypeptide(L)'
;VSIQIHDYMDSQYEINSKMRAILVDWLIEVHSRFELMPETLYLAVHIVDRYLSTRSCCRRDLQLAGMTAMLIACKYEEIWAPE
;
A
#
# COMPACT_ATOMS: atom_id res chain seq x y z
N VAL A 1 9.61 -15.87 -5.88
CA VAL A 1 8.78 -15.74 -7.10
C VAL A 1 8.55 -14.26 -7.32
N SER A 2 9.28 -13.67 -8.25
CA SER A 2 9.21 -12.25 -8.57
C SER A 2 7.88 -12.01 -9.30
N ILE A 3 6.84 -11.60 -8.57
CA ILE A 3 5.56 -11.22 -9.20
C ILE A 3 5.79 -9.85 -9.82
N GLN A 4 6.01 -9.84 -11.13
CA GLN A 4 6.10 -8.61 -11.90
C GLN A 4 4.72 -7.97 -11.92
N ILE A 5 4.57 -6.85 -11.24
CA ILE A 5 3.36 -6.05 -11.32
C ILE A 5 3.40 -5.34 -12.67
N HIS A 6 2.64 -5.86 -13.65
CA HIS A 6 2.46 -5.21 -14.95
C HIS A 6 1.84 -3.83 -14.73
N ASP A 7 2.06 -2.87 -15.65
CA ASP A 7 1.41 -1.57 -15.56
C ASP A 7 -0.12 -1.76 -15.48
N TYR A 8 -0.68 -1.51 -14.29
CA TYR A 8 -2.09 -1.70 -13.97
C TYR A 8 -2.83 -0.37 -13.88
N MET A 9 -2.11 0.76 -13.98
CA MET A 9 -2.73 2.07 -13.84
C MET A 9 -3.68 2.37 -14.99
N ASP A 10 -3.45 1.79 -16.17
CA ASP A 10 -4.37 1.86 -17.31
C ASP A 10 -5.74 1.21 -17.03
N SER A 11 -5.82 0.29 -16.05
CA SER A 11 -7.07 -0.35 -15.63
C SER A 11 -7.86 0.43 -14.59
N GLN A 12 -7.28 1.52 -14.06
CA GLN A 12 -7.88 2.36 -13.03
C GLN A 12 -8.56 3.58 -13.67
N TYR A 13 -9.83 3.81 -13.35
CA TYR A 13 -10.60 4.92 -13.93
C TYR A 13 -10.65 6.18 -13.05
N GLU A 14 -10.45 6.04 -11.73
CA GLU A 14 -10.58 7.13 -10.76
C GLU A 14 -9.26 7.54 -10.09
N ILE A 15 -8.22 6.71 -10.21
CA ILE A 15 -6.89 6.96 -9.66
C ILE A 15 -5.82 6.90 -10.76
N ASN A 16 -4.66 7.48 -10.49
CA ASN A 16 -3.52 7.48 -11.39
C ASN A 16 -2.20 7.30 -10.64
N SER A 17 -1.10 7.15 -11.38
CA SER A 17 0.24 6.95 -10.82
C SER A 17 0.68 8.06 -9.87
N LYS A 18 0.24 9.30 -10.10
CA LYS A 18 0.53 10.43 -9.20
C LYS A 18 -0.18 10.28 -7.85
N MET A 19 -1.44 9.86 -7.85
CA MET A 19 -2.19 9.58 -6.61
C MET A 19 -1.58 8.41 -5.84
N ARG A 20 -1.12 7.37 -6.53
CA ARG A 20 -0.33 6.29 -5.90
C ARG A 20 0.93 6.83 -5.25
N ALA A 21 1.70 7.67 -5.94
CA ALA A 21 2.92 8.26 -5.37
C ALA A 21 2.62 9.06 -4.09
N ILE A 22 1.55 9.88 -4.10
CA ILE A 22 1.09 10.63 -2.91
C ILE A 22 0.69 9.67 -1.77
N LEU A 23 0.01 8.57 -2.08
CA LEU A 23 -0.32 7.56 -1.07
C LEU A 23 0.94 6.95 -0.46
N VAL A 24 1.91 6.53 -1.29
CA VAL A 24 3.14 5.90 -0.82
C VAL A 24 3.97 6.86 0.03
N ASP A 25 4.08 8.12 -0.37
CA ASP A 25 4.75 9.18 0.42
C ASP A 25 4.10 9.33 1.81
N TRP A 26 2.76 9.35 1.85
CA TRP A 26 2.04 9.37 3.11
C TRP A 26 2.24 8.11 3.95
N LEU A 27 2.30 6.92 3.34
CA LEU A 27 2.60 5.67 4.05
C LEU A 27 4.03 5.64 4.61
N ILE A 28 5.00 6.30 3.97
CA ILE A 28 6.36 6.49 4.50
C ILE A 28 6.32 7.33 5.78
N GLU A 29 5.53 8.41 5.81
CA GLU A 29 5.36 9.19 7.04
C GLU A 29 4.74 8.36 8.17
N VAL A 30 3.70 7.57 7.87
CA VAL A 30 3.06 6.69 8.86
C VAL A 30 4.06 5.65 9.38
N HIS A 31 4.73 4.96 8.47
CA HIS A 31 5.78 3.98 8.78
C HIS A 31 6.84 4.55 9.72
N SER A 32 7.35 5.74 9.42
CA SER A 32 8.36 6.42 10.24
C SER A 32 7.84 6.84 11.60
N ARG A 33 6.57 7.28 11.72
CA ARG A 33 5.99 7.70 13.01
C ARG A 33 5.80 6.54 13.98
N PHE A 34 5.56 5.35 13.47
CA PHE A 34 5.40 4.13 14.27
C PHE A 34 6.70 3.31 14.39
N GLU A 35 7.81 3.82 13.84
CA GLU A 35 9.13 3.16 13.89
C GLU A 35 9.10 1.71 13.40
N LEU A 36 8.28 1.44 12.38
CA LEU A 36 8.08 0.09 11.84
C LEU A 36 9.30 -0.39 11.07
N MET A 37 9.41 -1.71 10.88
CA MET A 37 10.44 -2.33 10.06
C MET A 37 10.29 -1.91 8.59
N PRO A 38 11.40 -1.69 7.83
CA PRO A 38 11.33 -1.39 6.40
C PRO A 38 10.54 -2.44 5.59
N GLU A 39 10.64 -3.71 5.98
CA GLU A 39 9.93 -4.85 5.42
C GLU A 39 8.41 -4.65 5.47
N THR A 40 7.90 -4.08 6.56
CA THR A 40 6.48 -3.75 6.75
C THR A 40 6.01 -2.75 5.68
N LEU A 41 6.78 -1.70 5.41
CA LEU A 41 6.46 -0.73 4.37
C LEU A 41 6.50 -1.37 2.97
N TYR A 42 7.53 -2.16 2.67
CA TYR A 42 7.66 -2.81 1.37
C TYR A 42 6.51 -3.79 1.12
N LEU A 43 6.14 -4.56 2.13
CA LEU A 43 5.00 -5.47 2.06
C LEU A 43 3.68 -4.70 1.91
N ALA A 44 3.49 -3.61 2.65
CA ALA A 44 2.29 -2.78 2.54
C ALA A 44 2.12 -2.22 1.12
N VAL A 45 3.18 -1.62 0.54
CA VAL A 45 3.16 -1.10 -0.84
C VAL A 45 2.87 -2.22 -1.84
N HIS A 46 3.50 -3.39 -1.66
CA HIS A 46 3.25 -4.55 -2.52
C HIS A 46 1.80 -5.05 -2.45
N ILE A 47 1.18 -5.05 -1.25
CA ILE A 47 -0.24 -5.40 -1.07
C ILE A 47 -1.13 -4.36 -1.77
N VAL A 48 -0.84 -3.06 -1.64
CA VAL A 48 -1.58 -1.99 -2.32
C VAL A 48 -1.55 -2.20 -3.83
N ASP A 49 -0.36 -2.38 -4.40
CA ASP A 49 -0.21 -2.51 -5.84
C ASP A 49 -0.93 -3.74 -6.39
N ARG A 50 -0.89 -4.87 -5.66
CA ARG A 50 -1.62 -6.08 -6.01
C ARG A 50 -3.13 -5.93 -5.89
N TYR A 51 -3.60 -5.19 -4.89
CA TYR A 51 -5.03 -4.87 -4.78
C TYR A 51 -5.47 -4.03 -5.97
N LEU A 52 -4.74 -2.97 -6.31
CA LEU A 52 -5.03 -2.11 -7.45
C LEU A 52 -4.84 -2.81 -8.81
N SER A 53 -4.03 -3.86 -8.90
CA SER A 53 -3.92 -4.64 -10.14
C SER A 53 -5.13 -5.54 -10.41
N THR A 54 -6.01 -5.74 -9.42
CA THR A 54 -7.16 -6.67 -9.52
C THR A 54 -8.50 -6.01 -9.25
N ARG A 55 -8.51 -4.86 -8.58
CA ARG A 55 -9.71 -4.12 -8.19
C ARG A 55 -9.56 -2.65 -8.55
N SER A 56 -10.61 -2.11 -9.16
CA SER A 56 -10.76 -0.68 -9.32
C SER A 56 -11.04 -0.03 -7.96
N CYS A 57 -10.32 1.04 -7.63
CA CYS A 57 -10.48 1.75 -6.37
C CYS A 57 -10.96 3.18 -6.63
N CYS A 58 -11.99 3.62 -5.90
CA CYS A 58 -12.40 5.03 -5.91
C CYS A 58 -11.34 5.88 -5.20
N ARG A 59 -11.18 7.13 -5.64
CA ARG A 59 -10.18 8.05 -5.05
C ARG A 59 -10.31 8.18 -3.53
N ARG A 60 -11.55 8.20 -3.02
CA ARG A 60 -11.86 8.33 -1.58
C ARG A 60 -11.42 7.14 -0.74
N ASP A 61 -11.35 5.96 -1.35
CA ASP A 61 -11.06 4.70 -0.66
C ASP A 61 -9.56 4.33 -0.76
N LEU A 62 -8.77 5.10 -1.51
CA LEU A 62 -7.35 4.83 -1.75
C LEU A 62 -6.50 4.87 -0.46
N GLN A 63 -6.76 5.84 0.42
CA GLN A 63 -6.09 5.91 1.74
C GLN A 63 -6.52 4.78 2.66
N LEU A 64 -7.80 4.39 2.62
CA LEU A 64 -8.31 3.24 3.37
C LEU A 64 -7.62 1.95 2.91
N ALA A 65 -7.48 1.74 1.60
CA ALA A 65 -6.74 0.61 1.04
C ALA A 65 -5.27 0.61 1.51
N GLY A 66 -4.61 1.77 1.50
CA GLY A 66 -3.24 1.93 2.00
C GLY A 66 -3.10 1.58 3.48
N MET A 67 -3.95 2.12 4.35
CA MET A 67 -3.92 1.79 5.80
C MET A 67 -4.26 0.35 6.09
N THR A 68 -5.21 -0.23 5.36
CA THR A 68 -5.56 -1.65 5.49
C THR A 68 -4.37 -2.51 5.10
N ALA A 69 -3.67 -2.18 4.02
CA ALA A 69 -2.46 -2.87 3.60
C ALA A 69 -1.32 -2.74 4.62
N MET A 70 -1.14 -1.54 5.20
CA MET A 70 -0.17 -1.32 6.28
C MET A 70 -0.51 -2.16 7.52
N LEU A 71 -1.77 -2.18 7.96
CA LEU A 71 -2.20 -3.00 9.10
C LEU A 71 -1.99 -4.50 8.84
N ILE A 72 -2.27 -4.97 7.62
CA ILE A 72 -1.96 -6.34 7.23
C ILE A 72 -0.46 -6.59 7.33
N ALA A 73 0.36 -5.73 6.72
CA ALA A 73 1.81 -5.89 6.74
C ALA A 73 2.39 -5.88 8.16
N CYS A 74 1.91 -5.00 9.05
CA CYS A 74 2.32 -4.97 10.45
C CYS A 74 2.09 -6.32 11.14
N LYS A 75 0.93 -6.95 10.92
CA LYS A 75 0.62 -8.26 11.50
C LYS A 75 1.51 -9.40 10.96
N TYR A 76 2.12 -9.21 9.80
CA TYR A 76 3.00 -10.20 9.18
C TYR A 76 4.46 -10.02 9.59
N GLU A 77 4.96 -8.78 9.62
CA GLU A 77 6.38 -8.48 9.78
C GLU A 77 6.76 -8.06 11.20
N GLU A 78 5.87 -7.41 11.95
CA GLU A 78 6.17 -6.91 13.29
C GLU A 78 5.96 -7.99 14.36
N ILE A 79 6.91 -8.10 15.28
CA ILE A 79 6.78 -8.96 16.47
C ILE A 79 5.66 -8.42 17.38
N TRP A 80 5.57 -7.09 17.48
CA TRP A 80 4.56 -6.36 18.26
C TRP A 80 3.80 -5.42 17.32
N ALA A 81 2.85 -5.96 16.58
CA ALA A 81 2.03 -5.15 15.68
C ALA A 81 1.15 -4.15 16.47
N PRO A 82 0.99 -2.91 15.99
CA PRO A 82 0.04 -1.96 16.55
C PRO A 82 -1.40 -2.51 16.47
N GLU A 83 -2.18 -2.32 17.53
CA GLU A 83 -3.60 -2.73 17.63
C GLU A 83 -4.56 -1.79 16.88
#